data_AF-A0A7R9GYC2-F1
#
_entry.id   AF-A0A7R9GYC2-F1
#
_cell.length_a   1.000
_cell.length_b   1.000
_cell.length_c   1.000
_cell.angle_alpha   90.00
_cell.angle_beta   90.00
_cell.angle_gamma   90.00
#
_symmetry.space_group_name_H-M   'P 1'
#
loop_
_entity.id
_entity.type
_entity.pdbx_description
1 polymer ?
#
loop_
_entity_poly.entity_id
_entity_poly.type
_entity_poly.pdbx_seq_one_letter_code
_entity_poly.pdbx_strand_id
1 'polypeptide(L)' 'MEAFLRGTTPVLIGDDFNAKHPSWGSRIMNPRRGLLCDDIDQHGLIACSPPTPIHFPHNFLGLPDVLDFVVTRGIRR' A
#
# COMPACT_ATOMS: atom_id res chain seq x y z
N MET A 1 -7.91 5.84 -11.01
CA MET A 1 -7.10 6.22 -9.84
C MET A 1 -6.55 7.64 -10.00
N GLU A 2 -5.95 7.98 -11.15
CA GLU A 2 -5.38 9.31 -11.46
C GLU A 2 -6.16 10.55 -10.97
N ALA A 3 -7.48 10.60 -11.15
CA ALA A 3 -8.29 11.76 -10.75
C ALA A 3 -8.28 12.03 -9.24
N PHE A 4 -8.09 11.00 -8.41
CA PHE A 4 -8.00 11.14 -6.94
C PHE A 4 -6.59 11.51 -6.48
N LEU A 5 -5.57 11.14 -7.25
CA LEU A 5 -4.17 11.36 -6.90
C LEU A 5 -3.72 12.81 -7.21
N ARG A 6 -4.42 13.52 -8.10
CA ARG A 6 -4.08 14.90 -8.49
C ARG A 6 -5.04 15.91 -7.84
N GLY A 7 -4.68 16.41 -6.66
CA GLY A 7 -5.46 17.44 -5.95
C GLY A 7 -5.01 17.67 -4.50
N THR A 8 -5.67 18.60 -3.79
CA THR A 8 -5.45 18.85 -2.35
C THR A 8 -6.55 18.26 -1.48
N THR A 9 -7.60 17.70 -2.09
CA THR A 9 -8.71 17.08 -1.38
C THR A 9 -8.19 15.90 -0.54
N PRO A 10 -8.66 15.76 0.71
CA PRO A 10 -8.38 14.59 1.51
C PRO A 10 -8.85 13.31 0.81
N VAL A 11 -8.02 12.28 0.84
CA VAL A 11 -8.28 10.99 0.18
C VAL A 11 -7.97 9.86 1.15
N LEU A 12 -8.82 8.83 1.11
CA LEU A 12 -8.59 7.53 1.73
C LEU A 12 -8.93 6.45 0.73
N ILE A 13 -7.98 5.59 0.42
CA ILE A 13 -8.16 4.44 -0.47
C ILE A 13 -7.68 3.22 0.31
N GLY A 14 -8.60 2.32 0.66
CA GLY A 14 -8.29 1.03 1.25
C GLY A 14 -8.70 -0.08 0.30
N ASP A 15 -7.78 -0.96 -0.05
CA ASP A 15 -8.00 -2.09 -0.95
C ASP A 15 -6.93 -3.17 -0.72
N ASP A 16 -7.15 -4.36 -1.27
CA ASP A 16 -6.09 -5.34 -1.48
C ASP A 16 -5.28 -4.92 -2.71
N PHE A 17 -4.25 -4.10 -2.48
CA PHE A 17 -3.39 -3.62 -3.55
C PHE A 17 -2.60 -4.75 -4.24
N ASN A 18 -2.55 -5.95 -3.64
CA ASN A 18 -1.74 -7.08 -4.09
C ASN A 18 -0.29 -6.65 -4.40
N ALA A 19 0.21 -5.69 -3.62
CA ALA A 19 1.48 -5.00 -3.84
C ALA A 19 2.46 -5.30 -2.71
N LYS A 20 3.68 -5.69 -3.09
CA LYS A 20 4.74 -6.06 -2.15
C LYS A 20 5.82 -5.00 -2.17
N HIS A 21 5.95 -4.25 -1.09
CA HIS A 21 7.05 -3.32 -0.87
C HIS A 21 7.31 -3.11 0.64
N PRO A 22 8.58 -2.99 1.07
CA PRO A 22 8.91 -2.70 2.47
C PRO A 22 8.29 -1.42 3.04
N SER A 23 8.03 -0.41 2.20
CA SER A 23 7.39 0.86 2.62
C SER A 23 6.03 0.71 3.29
N TRP A 24 5.33 -0.41 3.06
CA TRP A 24 4.08 -0.75 3.75
C TRP A 24 4.15 -2.08 4.50
N GLY A 25 5.36 -2.55 4.84
CA GLY A 25 5.55 -3.69 5.73
C GLY A 25 5.52 -5.07 5.04
N SER A 26 5.52 -5.12 3.71
CA SER A 26 5.72 -6.39 2.99
C SER A 26 7.16 -6.87 3.13
N ARG A 27 7.34 -8.19 3.22
CA ARG A 27 8.65 -8.83 3.43
C ARG A 27 9.59 -8.71 2.23
N ILE A 28 9.03 -8.65 1.04
CA ILE A 28 9.76 -8.59 -0.22
C ILE A 28 9.22 -7.46 -1.09
N MET A 29 9.98 -7.12 -2.13
CA MET A 29 9.54 -6.22 -3.19
C MET A 29 9.27 -7.01 -4.46
N ASN A 30 8.17 -6.71 -5.18
CA ASN A 30 7.97 -7.21 -6.53
C ASN A 30 8.15 -6.09 -7.59
N PRO A 31 8.83 -6.34 -8.73
CA PRO A 31 9.22 -5.28 -9.67
C PRO A 31 8.04 -4.52 -10.27
N ARG A 32 6.93 -5.22 -10.47
CA ARG A 32 5.75 -4.70 -11.19
C ARG A 32 4.99 -3.62 -10.40
N ARG A 33 5.39 -3.33 -9.16
CA ARG A 33 4.64 -2.43 -8.26
C ARG A 33 5.52 -1.44 -7.48
N GLY A 34 6.78 -1.28 -7.88
CA GLY A 34 7.58 -0.09 -7.52
C GLY A 34 6.89 1.21 -7.95
N LEU A 35 6.19 1.18 -9.09
CA LEU A 35 5.35 2.28 -9.58
C LEU A 35 4.33 2.79 -8.55
N LEU A 36 3.74 1.90 -7.73
CA LEU A 36 2.81 2.33 -6.69
C LEU A 36 3.52 3.09 -5.57
N CYS A 37 4.75 2.68 -5.21
CA CYS A 37 5.56 3.42 -4.24
C CYS A 37 5.95 4.78 -4.82
N ASP A 38 6.40 4.80 -6.08
CA ASP A 38 6.75 6.04 -6.78
C ASP A 38 5.54 6.98 -6.86
N ASP A 39 4.35 6.49 -7.20
CA ASP A 39 3.12 7.29 -7.25
C ASP A 39 2.72 7.80 -5.86
N ILE A 40 2.83 6.97 -4.82
CA ILE A 40 2.57 7.37 -3.43
C ILE A 40 3.48 8.55 -3.03
N ASP A 41 4.78 8.41 -3.32
CA ASP A 41 5.79 9.42 -2.98
C ASP A 41 5.59 10.70 -3.81
N GLN A 42 5.38 10.58 -5.13
CA GLN A 42 5.19 11.72 -6.04
C GLN A 42 3.92 12.54 -5.73
N HIS A 43 2.87 11.89 -5.22
CA HIS A 43 1.59 12.55 -4.94
C HIS A 43 1.40 12.96 -3.47
N GLY A 44 2.44 12.82 -2.64
CA GLY A 44 2.40 13.17 -1.22
C GLY A 44 1.38 12.35 -0.44
N LEU A 45 1.21 11.08 -0.82
CA LEU A 45 0.34 10.14 -0.15
C LEU A 45 1.12 9.41 0.96
N ILE A 46 0.39 8.79 1.87
CA ILE A 46 0.94 8.02 2.99
C ILE A 46 0.34 6.63 2.98
N ALA A 47 1.20 5.61 2.90
CA ALA A 47 0.81 4.23 3.12
C ALA A 47 0.67 3.94 4.62
N CYS A 48 -0.49 3.43 5.02
CA CYS A 48 -0.84 3.03 6.37
C CYS A 48 -1.11 1.53 6.38
N SER A 49 -0.16 0.75 6.89
CA SER A 49 -0.27 -0.69 7.02
C SER A 49 -0.64 -1.12 8.45
N PRO A 50 -1.25 -2.30 8.62
CA PRO A 50 -1.40 -2.92 9.93
C PRO A 50 -0.01 -3.24 10.53
N PRO A 51 0.12 -3.31 11.87
CA PRO A 51 1.39 -3.57 12.55
C PRO A 51 1.90 -5.02 12.33
N THR A 52 1.04 -5.91 11.85
CA THR A 52 1.35 -7.32 11.59
C THR A 52 0.73 -7.76 10.26
N PRO A 53 1.37 -8.70 9.54
CA PRO A 53 0.80 -9.32 8.35
C PRO A 53 -0.61 -9.86 8.59
N ILE A 54 -1.54 -9.53 7.68
CA ILE A 54 -2.93 -10.02 7.71
C ILE A 54 -3.28 -10.87 6.48
N HIS A 55 -2.42 -10.91 5.47
CA HIS A 55 -2.60 -11.77 4.31
C HIS A 55 -1.88 -13.11 4.53
N PHE A 56 -2.64 -14.20 4.52
CA PHE A 56 -2.13 -15.57 4.65
C PHE A 56 -2.24 -16.29 3.31
N PRO A 57 -1.13 -16.75 2.72
CA PRO A 57 -1.17 -17.43 1.44
C PRO A 57 -1.85 -18.80 1.54
N HIS A 58 -2.53 -19.21 0.46
CA HIS A 58 -3.14 -20.54 0.36
C HIS A 58 -2.11 -21.67 0.30
N ASN A 59 -0.89 -21.37 -0.15
CA ASN A 59 0.22 -22.31 -0.14
C ASN A 59 0.81 -22.40 1.27
N PHE A 60 0.86 -23.60 1.84
CA PHE A 60 1.44 -23.87 3.17
C PHE A 60 2.92 -23.51 3.32
N LEU A 61 3.66 -23.37 2.20
CA LEU A 61 5.05 -22.91 2.21
C LEU A 61 5.17 -21.37 2.18
N GLY A 62 4.06 -20.67 1.94
CA GLY A 62 4.03 -19.22 1.90
C GLY A 62 4.02 -18.62 3.30
N LEU A 63 4.75 -17.53 3.48
CA LEU A 63 4.75 -16.78 4.74
C LEU A 63 3.68 -15.69 4.70
N PRO A 64 3.09 -15.35 5.86
CA PRO A 64 2.19 -14.20 5.97
C PRO A 64 2.87 -12.91 5.47
N ASP A 65 2.10 -12.04 4.82
CA ASP A 65 2.60 -10.79 4.25
C ASP A 65 1.60 -9.63 4.43
N VAL A 66 2.03 -8.42 4.09
CA VAL A 66 1.15 -7.23 4.06
C VAL A 66 0.83 -6.90 2.61
N LEU A 67 -0.43 -7.11 2.22
CA LEU A 67 -0.96 -6.75 0.89
C LEU A 67 -2.14 -5.78 0.99
N ASP A 68 -2.91 -5.90 2.07
CA ASP A 68 -3.97 -4.98 2.46
C ASP A 68 -3.37 -3.80 3.25
N PHE A 69 -3.52 -2.59 2.72
CA PHE A 69 -3.14 -1.36 3.41
C PHE A 69 -4.05 -0.22 2.96
N VAL A 70 -3.87 0.95 3.57
CA VAL A 70 -4.60 2.17 3.20
C VAL A 70 -3.63 3.21 2.67
N VAL A 71 -3.97 3.89 1.58
CA VAL A 71 -3.27 5.07 1.09
C VAL A 71 -4.08 6.30 1.43
N THR A 72 -3.46 7.28 2.08
CA THR A 72 -4.15 8.51 2.53
C THR A 72 -3.41 9.79 2.12
N ARG A 73 -4.14 10.89 2.04
CA ARG A 73 -3.58 12.25 1.97
C ARG A 73 -4.50 13.22 2.68
N GLY A 74 -3.93 14.17 3.42
CA GLY A 74 -4.70 15.25 4.05
C GLY A 74 -5.66 14.81 5.16
N ILE A 75 -5.59 13.54 5.58
CA ILE A 75 -6.33 13.01 6.74
C ILE A 75 -5.38 12.99 7.93
N ARG A 76 -5.79 13.61 9.04
CA ARG A 76 -5.02 13.62 10.29
C ARG A 76 -5.35 12.34 11.08
N ARG A 77 -4.30 11.68 11.60
CA ARG A 77 -4.42 10.56 12.55
C ARG A 77 -4.90 11.03 13.91
#